data_AF-A0A098F4V7-F1
#
_entry.id   AF-A0A098F4V7-F1
#
_cell.length_a   1.000
_cell.length_b   1.000
_cell.length_c   1.000
_cell.angle_alpha   90.00
_cell.angle_beta   90.00
_cell.angle_gamma   90.00
#
_symmetry.space_group_name_H-M   'P 1'
#
loop_
_entity.id
_entity.type
_entity.pdbx_description
1 polymer ?
#
loop_
_entity_poly.entity_id
_entity_poly.type
_entity_poly.pdbx_seq_one_letter_code
_entity_poly.pdbx_strand_id
1 'polypeptide(L)'
;MDHAVIGIYDCIHELERAIAFLKNEGCEAEDITLITKEDANTAAIENIPVIQVTDSEMLWEMILGYVTREEDNQRHLTALKDLILNDGKYVLVSEKEAGQDALPI
;
A
#
# COMPACT_ATOMS: atom_id res chain seq x y z
N MET A 1 -0.02 4.60 15.36
CA MET A 1 -0.36 3.69 14.26
C MET A 1 0.50 4.12 13.12
N ASP A 2 1.62 3.41 12.95
CA ASP A 2 2.58 3.69 11.89
C ASP A 2 2.08 2.98 10.65
N HIS A 3 1.79 3.71 9.57
CA HIS A 3 1.37 3.04 8.33
C HIS A 3 2.57 2.94 7.40
N ALA A 4 2.87 1.71 6.97
CA ALA A 4 3.94 1.44 6.02
C ALA A 4 3.34 1.09 4.66
N VAL A 5 3.95 1.61 3.58
CA VAL A 5 3.66 1.13 2.24
C VAL A 5 4.26 -0.28 2.13
N ILE A 6 3.39 -1.27 1.93
CA ILE A 6 3.76 -2.68 1.78
C ILE A 6 4.28 -2.93 0.36
N GLY A 7 3.64 -2.30 -0.63
CA GLY A 7 4.03 -2.46 -2.02
C GLY A 7 3.21 -1.59 -2.97
N ILE A 8 3.83 -1.32 -4.12
CA ILE A 8 3.23 -0.62 -5.25
C ILE A 8 3.20 -1.62 -6.41
N TYR A 9 2.04 -1.77 -7.03
CA TYR A 9 1.82 -2.73 -8.11
C TYR A 9 1.21 -2.00 -9.31
N ASP A 10 1.67 -2.37 -10.50
CA ASP A 10 1.15 -1.87 -11.78
C ASP A 10 0.08 -2.82 -12.36
N CYS A 11 0.00 -4.05 -11.85
CA CYS A 11 -0.90 -5.10 -12.32
C CYS A 11 -1.66 -5.81 -11.18
N ILE A 12 -2.90 -6.19 -11.48
CA ILE A 12 -3.81 -6.79 -10.49
C ILE A 12 -3.35 -8.17 -10.01
N HIS A 13 -2.68 -8.94 -10.88
CA HIS A 13 -2.20 -10.28 -10.53
C HIS A 13 -1.08 -10.25 -9.47
N GLU A 14 -0.21 -9.24 -9.50
CA GLU A 14 0.83 -9.07 -8.48
C GLU A 14 0.23 -8.61 -7.16
N LEU A 15 -0.76 -7.72 -7.21
CA LEU A 15 -1.55 -7.33 -6.06
C LEU A 15 -2.21 -8.56 -5.39
N GLU A 16 -2.89 -9.41 -6.17
CA GLU A 16 -3.54 -10.62 -5.65
C GLU A 16 -2.54 -11.57 -4.97
N ARG A 17 -1.36 -11.74 -5.57
CA ARG A 17 -0.28 -12.54 -4.97
C ARG A 17 0.23 -11.93 -3.66
N ALA A 18 0.42 -10.62 -3.62
CA ALA A 18 0.86 -9.93 -2.42
C ALA A 18 -0.18 -10.06 -1.29
N ILE A 19 -1.46 -9.88 -1.60
CA ILE A 19 -2.55 -10.08 -0.64
C ILE A 19 -2.59 -11.53 -0.13
N ALA A 20 -2.46 -12.51 -1.03
CA ALA A 20 -2.42 -13.91 -0.65
C ALA A 20 -1.22 -14.23 0.26
N PHE A 21 -0.07 -13.63 -0.02
CA PHE A 21 1.14 -13.74 0.80
C PHE A 21 0.90 -13.15 2.20
N LEU A 22 0.37 -11.93 2.29
CA LEU A 22 0.08 -11.26 3.57
C LEU A 22 -0.93 -12.06 4.42
N LYS A 23 -1.99 -12.57 3.79
CA LYS A 23 -2.97 -13.44 4.46
C LYS A 23 -2.32 -14.73 4.98
N ASN A 24 -1.34 -15.29 4.26
CA ASN A 24 -0.62 -16.49 4.69
C ASN A 24 0.40 -16.21 5.81
N GLU A 25 0.95 -15.00 5.86
CA GLU A 25 1.83 -14.52 6.95
C GLU A 25 1.04 -14.17 8.23
N GLY A 26 -0.30 -14.15 8.16
CA GLY A 26 -1.18 -13.87 9.29
C GLY A 26 -1.55 -12.39 9.45
N CYS A 27 -1.31 -11.55 8.44
CA CYS A 27 -1.85 -10.19 8.43
C CYS A 27 -3.37 -10.24 8.25
N GLU A 28 -4.10 -9.55 9.13
CA GLU A 28 -5.55 -9.45 9.02
C GLU A 28 -5.92 -8.48 7.89
N ALA A 29 -7.03 -8.75 7.21
CA ALA A 29 -7.49 -7.91 6.11
C ALA A 29 -7.86 -6.49 6.57
N GLU A 30 -8.21 -6.34 7.85
CA GLU A 30 -8.54 -5.07 8.50
C GLU A 30 -7.31 -4.17 8.69
N ASP A 31 -6.12 -4.77 8.83
CA ASP A 31 -4.85 -4.04 8.97
C ASP A 31 -4.26 -3.59 7.64
N ILE A 32 -4.88 -3.99 6.52
CA ILE A 32 -4.40 -3.71 5.17
C ILE A 32 -5.40 -2.78 4.49
N THR A 33 -4.92 -1.70 3.88
CA THR A 33 -5.72 -0.81 3.05
C THR A 33 -5.15 -0.81 1.63
N LEU A 34 -6.02 -0.97 0.65
CA LEU A 34 -5.68 -0.84 -0.77
C LEU A 34 -6.10 0.55 -1.26
N ILE A 35 -5.16 1.31 -1.79
CA ILE A 35 -5.44 2.58 -2.48
C ILE A 35 -5.19 2.37 -3.97
N THR A 36 -6.19 2.63 -4.80
CA THR A 36 -6.16 2.29 -6.23
C THR A 36 -6.85 3.36 -7.07
N LYS A 37 -6.39 3.54 -8.31
CA LYS A 37 -7.08 4.37 -9.32
C LYS A 37 -8.00 3.55 -10.24
N GLU A 38 -7.83 2.23 -10.24
CA GLU A 38 -8.64 1.30 -11.03
C GLU A 38 -9.63 0.56 -10.13
N ASP A 39 -10.74 0.13 -10.72
CA ASP A 39 -11.73 -0.70 -10.05
C ASP A 39 -11.10 -2.06 -9.71
N ALA A 40 -10.83 -2.27 -8.42
CA ALA A 40 -10.16 -3.46 -7.92
C ALA A 40 -11.19 -4.45 -7.39
N ASN A 41 -12.10 -4.89 -8.26
CA ASN A 41 -13.14 -5.86 -7.91
C ASN A 41 -12.60 -7.28 -8.06
N THR A 42 -11.92 -7.77 -7.03
CA THR A 42 -11.41 -9.15 -6.98
C THR A 42 -11.81 -9.83 -5.68
N ALA A 43 -12.00 -11.15 -5.75
CA ALA A 43 -12.21 -11.97 -4.56
C ALA A 43 -11.01 -11.95 -3.60
N ALA A 44 -9.80 -11.66 -4.09
CA ALA A 44 -8.62 -11.54 -3.24
C ALA A 44 -8.72 -10.34 -2.27
N ILE A 45 -9.35 -9.26 -2.72
CA ILE A 45 -9.54 -8.00 -1.99
C ILE A 45 -10.83 -8.04 -1.14
N GLU A 46 -11.55 -9.16 -1.14
CA GLU A 46 -12.70 -9.36 -0.27
C GLU A 46 -12.29 -9.17 1.20
N ASN A 47 -13.02 -8.28 1.90
CA ASN A 47 -12.78 -7.83 3.28
C ASN A 47 -11.57 -6.92 3.50
N ILE A 48 -10.92 -6.42 2.44
CA ILE A 48 -9.87 -5.39 2.54
C ILE A 48 -10.51 -4.01 2.26
N PRO A 49 -10.31 -3.01 3.14
CA PRO A 49 -10.63 -1.62 2.85
C PRO A 49 -10.01 -1.15 1.53
N VAL A 50 -10.85 -0.74 0.57
CA VAL A 50 -10.40 -0.18 -0.71
C VAL A 50 -10.75 1.30 -0.79
N ILE A 51 -9.74 2.11 -1.06
CA ILE A 51 -9.86 3.54 -1.32
C ILE A 51 -9.62 3.75 -2.80
N GLN A 52 -10.66 4.13 -3.52
CA GLN A 52 -10.55 4.49 -4.93
C GLN A 52 -10.29 5.99 -5.07
N VAL A 53 -9.24 6.33 -5.81
CA VAL A 53 -8.87 7.72 -6.14
C VAL A 53 -9.04 7.98 -7.63
N THR A 54 -9.24 9.25 -8.00
CA THR A 54 -9.47 9.65 -9.39
C THR A 54 -8.20 9.76 -10.23
N ASP A 55 -7.06 10.01 -9.59
CA ASP A 55 -5.81 10.32 -10.27
C ASP A 55 -4.60 9.95 -9.41
N SER A 56 -3.42 9.95 -10.04
CA SER A 56 -2.18 9.52 -9.39
C SER A 56 -1.62 10.57 -8.41
N GLU A 57 -2.01 11.83 -8.54
CA GLU A 57 -1.66 12.86 -7.55
C GLU A 57 -2.42 12.63 -6.25
N MET A 58 -3.74 12.39 -6.32
CA MET A 58 -4.54 12.00 -5.15
C MET A 58 -4.04 10.69 -4.52
N LEU A 59 -3.62 9.71 -5.33
CA LEU A 59 -3.00 8.48 -4.82
C LEU A 59 -1.78 8.81 -3.95
N TRP A 60 -0.90 9.67 -4.46
CA TRP A 60 0.29 10.12 -3.73
C TRP A 60 -0.07 10.94 -2.47
N GLU A 61 -1.03 11.87 -2.54
CA GLU A 61 -1.45 12.67 -1.39
C GLU A 61 -2.01 11.79 -0.27
N MET A 62 -2.80 10.78 -0.61
CA MET A 62 -3.31 9.81 0.36
C MET A 62 -2.15 9.06 1.02
N ILE A 63 -1.23 8.52 0.23
CA ILE A 63 -0.06 7.78 0.74
C ILE A 63 0.81 8.67 1.63
N LEU A 64 1.01 9.94 1.26
CA LEU A 64 1.75 10.91 2.07
C LEU A 64 1.04 11.16 3.42
N GLY A 65 -0.29 11.11 3.45
CA GLY A 65 -1.09 11.18 4.67
C GLY A 65 -0.97 9.95 5.56
N TYR A 66 -0.75 8.76 4.97
CA TYR A 66 -0.57 7.50 5.69
C TYR A 66 0.86 7.29 6.20
N VAL A 67 1.88 7.59 5.39
CA VAL A 67 3.28 7.37 5.76
C VAL A 67 3.69 8.40 6.81
N THR A 68 3.59 8.03 8.09
CA THR A 68 4.05 8.84 9.21
C THR A 68 5.57 8.93 9.23
N ARG A 69 6.09 10.00 8.62
CA ARG A 69 7.39 10.66 8.86
C ARG A 69 8.46 9.81 9.59
N GLU A 70 9.11 8.90 8.87
CA GLU A 70 10.55 8.77 9.07
C GLU A 70 11.20 9.97 8.36
N GLU A 71 11.57 10.99 9.14
CA GLU A 71 12.16 12.27 8.70
C GLU A 71 13.47 12.14 7.90
N ASP A 72 13.98 10.92 7.64
CA ASP A 72 15.35 10.72 7.19
C ASP A 72 15.54 10.21 5.75
N ASN A 73 14.47 10.07 4.95
CA ASN A 73 14.64 9.50 3.61
C ASN A 73 13.85 10.19 2.49
N GLN A 74 14.08 11.50 2.31
CA GLN A 74 13.60 12.29 1.16
C GLN A 74 13.87 11.62 -0.20
N ARG A 75 15.00 10.93 -0.35
CA ARG A 75 15.32 10.18 -1.58
C ARG A 75 14.37 9.01 -1.79
N HIS A 76 14.03 8.31 -0.72
CA HIS A 76 13.10 7.19 -0.74
C HIS A 76 11.69 7.67 -1.09
N LEU A 77 11.24 8.77 -0.47
CA LEU A 77 9.95 9.41 -0.79
C LEU A 77 9.90 9.90 -2.24
N THR A 78 10.99 10.45 -2.77
CA THR A 78 11.05 10.89 -4.17
C THR A 78 10.96 9.70 -5.13
N ALA A 79 11.67 8.61 -4.84
CA ALA A 79 11.58 7.39 -5.64
C ALA A 79 10.19 6.74 -5.58
N LEU A 80 9.58 6.69 -4.39
CA LEU A 80 8.20 6.23 -4.20
C LEU A 80 7.20 7.07 -4.97
N LYS A 81 7.34 8.40 -4.90
CA LYS A 81 6.49 9.33 -5.64
C LYS A 81 6.59 9.09 -7.14
N ASP A 82 7.79 8.95 -7.66
CA ASP A 82 8.00 8.72 -9.09
C ASP A 82 7.40 7.39 -9.54
N LEU A 83 7.58 6.32 -8.75
CA LEU A 83 6.93 5.02 -8.97
C LEU A 83 5.41 5.13 -8.96
N ILE A 84 4.81 5.83 -7.99
CA ILE A 84 3.35 5.97 -7.87
C ILE A 84 2.76 6.79 -9.02
N LEU A 85 3.44 7.87 -9.42
CA LEU A 85 2.97 8.76 -10.47
C LEU A 85 3.10 8.14 -11.86
N ASN A 86 4.15 7.34 -12.11
CA ASN A 86 4.41 6.76 -13.43
C ASN A 86 3.80 5.36 -13.58
N ASP A 87 4.02 4.46 -12.62
CA ASP A 87 3.75 3.03 -12.75
C ASP A 87 2.71 2.50 -11.75
N GLY A 88 2.55 3.16 -10.60
CA GLY A 88 1.69 2.73 -9.51
C GLY A 88 0.22 2.82 -9.88
N LYS A 89 -0.45 1.67 -9.88
CA LYS A 89 -1.91 1.59 -10.04
C LYS A 89 -2.61 1.15 -8.77
N TYR A 90 -1.97 0.25 -8.03
CA TYR A 90 -2.44 -0.33 -6.79
C TYR A 90 -1.37 -0.14 -5.72
N VAL A 91 -1.73 0.46 -4.59
CA VAL A 91 -0.80 0.64 -3.47
C VAL A 91 -1.40 0.00 -2.23
N LEU A 92 -0.65 -0.94 -1.65
CA LEU A 92 -0.99 -1.53 -0.37
C LEU A 92 -0.29 -0.77 0.74
N VAL A 93 -1.08 -0.35 1.73
CA VAL A 93 -0.62 0.23 2.99
C VAL A 93 -1.09 -0.68 4.11
N SER A 94 -0.23 -0.93 5.10
CA SER A 94 -0.61 -1.66 6.32
C SER A 94 -0.50 -0.74 7.51
N GLU A 95 -1.50 -0.83 8.39
CA GLU A 95 -1.42 -0.35 9.76
C GLU A 95 -0.45 -1.24 10.54
N LYS A 96 0.72 -0.68 10.87
CA LYS A 96 1.62 -1.26 11.85
C LYS A 96 1.19 -0.76 13.23
N GLU A 97 0.78 -1.69 14.09
CA GLU A 97 0.81 -1.42 15.52
C GLU A 97 2.26 -1.09 15.91
N ALA A 98 2.44 0.01 16.64
CA ALA A 98 3.75 0.45 17.11
C ALA A 98 4.30 -0.61 18.08
N GLY A 99 5.07 -1.58 17.56
CA GLY A 99 5.61 -2.68 18.37
C GLY A 99 6.08 -3.93 17.63
N GLN A 100 5.74 -4.13 16.35
CA GLN A 100 6.29 -5.27 15.59
C GLN A 100 7.42 -4.81 14.65
N ASP A 101 8.63 -5.23 15.02
CA ASP A 101 9.87 -5.08 14.27
C ASP A 101 9.70 -5.59 12.83
N ALA A 102 10.35 -4.91 11.88
CA ALA A 102 10.29 -5.23 10.47
C ALA A 102 10.71 -6.69 10.18
N LEU A 103 10.00 -7.37 9.28
CA LEU A 103 10.49 -8.60 8.68
C LEU A 103 11.90 -8.31 8.10
N PRO A 104 12.93 -9.10 8.45
CA PRO A 104 14.27 -8.89 7.95
C PRO A 104 14.29 -9.19 6.44
N ILE A 105 14.88 -8.26 5.68
CA ILE A 105 15.10 -8.32 4.24
C ILE A 105 16.11 -9.44 3.91
#